data_AF-L9KQJ0-F1
#
_entry.id   AF-L9KQJ0-F1
#
_cell.length_a   1.000
_cell.length_b   1.000
_cell.length_c   1.000
_cell.angle_alpha   90.00
_cell.angle_beta   90.00
_cell.angle_gamma   90.00
#
_symmetry.space_group_name_H-M   'P 1'
#
loop_
_entity.id
_entity.type
_entity.pdbx_description
1 polymer ?
#
loop_
_entity_poly.entity_id
_entity_poly.type
_entity_poly.pdbx_seq_one_letter_code
_entity_poly.pdbx_strand_id
1 'polypeptide(L)'
;WTEDCRKSTYPPSGPTYRGPIPWYTIDLDLPPYKRWHELMTDKAPMIRTIVNSLKDLVNAFVPSGKVMKMVDEKLPGLLGNLPEPYEEEMKGIADVTEIPLGILEWILGKKDAMWIGFITRLVLENSTSYEEARNILTKTKLMAPAYFILGGNQSGEGCVITRSRKESLDVYELNPKQGRWYVVQTNYDRWKNPFFLDDRRTPAKMCLNRTTQELTVFTTLMDVTKGQYEAYLRDCPEPCIGW
;
A
#
# COMPACT_ATOMS: atom_id res chain seq x y z
N TRP A 1 21.43 -9.59 9.09
CA TRP A 1 21.62 -10.85 8.36
C TRP A 1 21.15 -10.67 6.93
N THR A 2 21.98 -11.00 5.94
CA THR A 2 21.59 -11.03 4.52
C THR A 2 21.96 -12.39 3.94
N GLU A 3 21.32 -12.77 2.84
CA GLU A 3 21.53 -14.08 2.21
C GLU A 3 21.65 -13.95 0.69
N ASP A 4 22.15 -15.00 0.05
CA ASP A 4 22.16 -15.14 -1.40
C ASP A 4 20.73 -15.28 -1.97
N CYS A 5 20.59 -15.04 -3.28
CA CYS A 5 19.31 -15.17 -3.96
C CYS A 5 18.72 -16.58 -3.79
N ARG A 6 17.57 -16.67 -3.11
CA ARG A 6 16.86 -17.94 -2.88
C ARG A 6 16.30 -18.51 -4.19
N LYS A 7 16.15 -19.84 -4.21
CA LYS A 7 15.56 -20.61 -5.32
C LYS A 7 14.51 -21.59 -4.77
N SER A 8 13.61 -22.04 -5.63
CA SER A 8 12.59 -23.06 -5.31
C SER A 8 11.71 -22.71 -4.10
N THR A 9 11.33 -21.43 -3.99
CA THR A 9 10.48 -20.93 -2.88
C THR A 9 9.01 -20.74 -3.29
N TYR A 10 8.64 -21.14 -4.51
CA TYR A 10 7.26 -21.14 -5.03
C TYR A 10 6.87 -22.55 -5.52
N PRO A 11 5.67 -23.06 -5.21
CA PRO A 11 4.63 -22.43 -4.38
C PRO A 11 5.09 -22.23 -2.93
N PRO A 12 4.59 -21.18 -2.22
CA PRO A 12 5.10 -20.82 -0.90
C PRO A 12 4.96 -21.95 0.11
N SER A 13 6.06 -22.21 0.82
CA SER A 13 6.12 -23.24 1.86
C SER A 13 7.26 -22.94 2.85
N GLY A 14 7.35 -23.75 3.90
CA GLY A 14 8.41 -23.65 4.91
C GLY A 14 8.28 -22.43 5.83
N PRO A 15 9.34 -22.07 6.57
CA PRO A 15 9.25 -21.16 7.72
C PRO A 15 9.02 -19.69 7.35
N THR A 16 9.12 -19.32 6.07
CA THR A 16 8.81 -17.96 5.61
C THR A 16 7.37 -17.80 5.11
N TYR A 17 6.61 -18.90 5.07
CA TYR A 17 5.22 -18.92 4.65
C TYR A 17 4.33 -19.05 5.88
N ARG A 18 3.64 -17.96 6.23
CA ARG A 18 2.72 -17.93 7.37
C ARG A 18 1.37 -18.57 7.03
N GLY A 19 0.91 -18.36 5.79
CA GLY A 19 -0.38 -18.90 5.34
C GLY A 19 -0.98 -18.14 4.16
N PRO A 20 -2.11 -18.62 3.64
CA PRO A 20 -2.85 -17.94 2.58
C PRO A 20 -3.57 -16.68 3.10
N ILE A 21 -3.99 -15.80 2.18
CA ILE A 21 -4.84 -14.64 2.50
C ILE A 21 -6.29 -14.96 2.10
N PRO A 22 -7.28 -14.74 2.98
CA PRO A 22 -8.69 -14.94 2.65
C PRO A 22 -9.17 -13.90 1.63
N TRP A 23 -10.05 -14.33 0.73
CA TRP A 23 -10.71 -13.48 -0.26
C TRP A 23 -12.03 -12.93 0.29
N TYR A 24 -12.31 -11.67 -0.05
CA TYR A 24 -13.59 -11.01 0.19
C TYR A 24 -14.02 -10.30 -1.09
N THR A 25 -15.33 -10.31 -1.35
CA THR A 25 -15.92 -9.53 -2.44
C THR A 25 -16.47 -8.24 -1.87
N ILE A 26 -16.00 -7.10 -2.39
CA ILE A 26 -16.55 -5.79 -2.05
C ILE A 26 -17.49 -5.37 -3.18
N ASP A 27 -18.79 -5.38 -2.89
CA ASP A 27 -19.83 -5.03 -3.86
C ASP A 27 -19.97 -3.51 -3.97
N LEU A 28 -19.60 -2.95 -5.12
CA LEU A 28 -19.69 -1.51 -5.38
C LEU A 28 -21.11 -1.02 -5.67
N ASP A 29 -22.05 -1.93 -5.96
CA ASP A 29 -23.47 -1.61 -6.15
C ASP A 29 -24.16 -1.31 -4.80
N LEU A 30 -23.58 -1.76 -3.69
CA LEU A 30 -24.03 -1.36 -2.36
C LEU A 30 -23.72 0.12 -2.09
N PRO A 31 -24.59 0.80 -1.30
CA PRO A 31 -24.27 2.13 -0.79
C PRO A 31 -22.91 2.12 -0.08
N PRO A 32 -22.05 3.14 -0.28
CA PRO A 32 -20.71 3.21 0.31
C PRO A 32 -20.64 2.76 1.77
N TYR A 33 -21.55 3.25 2.60
CA TYR A 33 -21.67 2.89 4.02
C TYR A 33 -21.72 1.37 4.27
N LYS A 34 -22.35 0.58 3.40
CA LYS A 34 -22.55 -0.87 3.60
C LYS A 34 -21.42 -1.76 3.07
N ARG A 35 -20.56 -1.24 2.17
CA ARG A 35 -19.62 -2.04 1.37
C ARG A 35 -18.65 -2.90 2.19
N TRP A 36 -18.26 -2.42 3.37
CA TRP A 36 -17.26 -3.07 4.22
C TRP A 36 -17.84 -3.90 5.37
N HIS A 37 -19.17 -3.97 5.52
CA HIS A 37 -19.81 -4.54 6.71
C HIS A 37 -19.45 -6.01 6.95
N GLU A 38 -19.46 -6.85 5.91
CA GLU A 38 -19.11 -8.26 6.00
C GLU A 38 -17.66 -8.44 6.49
N LEU A 39 -16.71 -7.81 5.78
CA LEU A 39 -15.30 -7.86 6.15
C LEU A 39 -15.06 -7.34 7.57
N MET A 40 -15.70 -6.24 7.95
CA MET A 40 -15.53 -5.65 9.28
C MET A 40 -16.14 -6.52 10.37
N THR A 41 -17.21 -7.28 10.10
CA THR A 41 -17.76 -8.24 11.06
C THR A 41 -16.71 -9.30 11.42
N ASP A 42 -16.01 -9.84 10.42
CA ASP A 42 -14.96 -10.84 10.62
C ASP A 42 -13.69 -10.27 11.27
N LYS A 43 -13.29 -9.05 10.89
CA LYS A 43 -12.00 -8.46 11.28
C LYS A 43 -12.08 -7.50 12.46
N ALA A 44 -13.26 -7.12 12.92
CA ALA A 44 -13.44 -6.17 14.02
C ALA A 44 -12.60 -6.50 15.27
N PRO A 45 -12.52 -7.76 15.77
CA PRO A 45 -11.68 -8.07 16.92
C PRO A 45 -10.19 -7.74 16.69
N MET A 46 -9.70 -7.99 15.48
CA MET A 46 -8.31 -7.70 15.11
C MET A 46 -8.07 -6.20 15.00
N ILE A 47 -8.97 -5.46 14.34
CA ILE A 47 -8.85 -4.01 14.18
C ILE A 47 -8.90 -3.32 15.55
N ARG A 48 -9.79 -3.75 16.45
CA ARG A 48 -9.83 -3.25 17.84
C ARG A 48 -8.51 -3.50 18.57
N THR A 49 -7.88 -4.66 18.37
CA THR A 49 -6.56 -4.97 18.96
C THR A 49 -5.47 -4.02 18.43
N ILE A 50 -5.46 -3.74 17.13
CA ILE A 50 -4.51 -2.80 16.50
C ILE A 50 -4.72 -1.38 17.02
N VAL A 51 -5.98 -0.91 17.06
CA VAL A 51 -6.31 0.42 17.55
C VAL A 51 -5.93 0.56 19.02
N ASN A 52 -6.23 -0.44 19.86
CA ASN A 52 -5.83 -0.42 21.27
C ASN A 52 -4.29 -0.36 21.42
N SER A 53 -3.56 -1.15 20.64
CA SER A 53 -2.08 -1.11 20.65
C SER A 53 -1.55 0.28 20.26
N LEU A 54 -2.18 0.95 19.29
CA LEU A 54 -1.85 2.32 18.91
C LEU A 54 -2.15 3.30 20.05
N LYS A 55 -3.31 3.18 20.71
CA LYS A 55 -3.68 4.00 21.86
C LYS A 55 -2.66 3.83 23.00
N ASP A 56 -2.28 2.61 23.30
CA ASP A 56 -1.32 2.28 24.36
C ASP A 56 0.05 2.87 24.05
N LEU A 57 0.52 2.76 22.80
CA LEU A 57 1.76 3.38 22.35
C LEU A 57 1.72 4.91 22.51
N VAL A 58 0.65 5.56 22.04
CA VAL A 58 0.48 7.01 22.15
C VAL A 58 0.45 7.45 23.62
N ASN A 59 -0.27 6.72 24.47
CA ASN A 59 -0.35 7.02 25.90
C ASN A 59 0.99 6.79 26.62
N ALA A 60 1.80 5.82 26.19
CA ALA A 60 3.14 5.63 26.72
C ALA A 60 4.06 6.85 26.47
N PHE A 61 3.92 7.50 25.31
CA PHE A 61 4.69 8.71 24.98
C PHE A 61 4.04 10.02 25.46
N VAL A 62 2.71 10.05 25.59
CA VAL A 62 1.94 11.21 26.05
C VAL A 62 0.96 10.80 27.17
N PRO A 63 1.46 10.54 28.39
CA PRO A 63 0.68 9.93 29.48
C PRO A 63 -0.46 10.82 30.02
N SER A 64 -0.51 12.08 29.62
CA SER A 64 -1.61 12.99 30.00
C SER A 64 -2.98 12.56 29.45
N GLY A 65 -3.04 11.64 28.48
CA GLY A 65 -4.28 11.19 27.82
C GLY A 65 -4.97 12.26 26.96
N LYS A 66 -4.45 13.49 26.96
CA LYS A 66 -5.05 14.64 26.26
C LYS A 66 -5.12 14.44 24.75
N VAL A 67 -4.15 13.74 24.16
CA VAL A 67 -4.13 13.44 22.71
C VAL A 67 -5.30 12.53 22.36
N MET A 68 -5.46 11.42 23.09
CA MET A 68 -6.56 10.49 22.82
C MET A 68 -7.93 11.14 23.06
N LYS A 69 -8.07 11.94 24.12
CA LYS A 69 -9.29 12.72 24.36
C LYS A 69 -9.59 13.68 23.20
N MET A 70 -8.58 14.33 22.62
CA MET A 70 -8.77 15.21 21.47
C MET A 70 -9.18 14.44 20.20
N VAL A 71 -8.56 13.28 19.95
CA VAL A 71 -8.87 12.40 18.81
C VAL A 71 -10.32 11.90 18.90
N ASP A 72 -10.74 11.46 20.09
CA ASP A 72 -12.07 10.90 20.29
C ASP A 72 -13.18 11.98 20.29
N GLU A 73 -12.95 13.16 20.90
CA GLU A 73 -14.01 14.17 21.12
C GLU A 73 -14.01 15.35 20.14
N LYS A 74 -12.85 15.78 19.63
CA LYS A 74 -12.74 17.06 18.91
C LYS A 74 -12.44 16.93 17.43
N LEU A 75 -11.79 15.83 17.04
CA LEU A 75 -11.27 15.70 15.70
C LEU A 75 -12.34 15.51 14.60
N PRO A 76 -13.47 14.81 14.83
CA PRO A 76 -14.52 14.68 13.82
C PRO A 76 -15.07 16.01 13.30
N GLY A 77 -15.18 17.01 14.17
CA GLY A 77 -15.63 18.36 13.77
C GLY A 77 -14.54 19.25 13.15
N LEU A 78 -13.26 18.93 13.39
CA LEU A 78 -12.13 19.82 13.06
C LEU A 78 -11.52 19.50 11.70
N LEU A 79 -11.60 18.23 11.29
CA LEU A 79 -11.09 17.76 10.01
C LEU A 79 -12.11 17.93 8.89
N GLY A 80 -13.40 18.14 9.15
CA GLY A 80 -14.48 18.27 8.16
C GLY A 80 -14.57 17.10 7.17
N ASN A 81 -15.52 17.18 6.25
CA ASN A 81 -15.91 16.04 5.40
C ASN A 81 -14.80 15.56 4.45
N LEU A 82 -14.68 14.23 4.33
CA LEU A 82 -13.84 13.54 3.35
C LEU A 82 -14.65 13.36 2.07
N PRO A 83 -14.01 13.29 0.88
CA PRO A 83 -14.77 13.12 -0.35
C PRO A 83 -15.53 11.79 -0.35
N GLU A 84 -16.66 11.73 -1.05
CA GLU A 84 -17.29 10.45 -1.36
C GLU A 84 -16.39 9.62 -2.29
N PRO A 85 -16.42 8.28 -2.19
CA PRO A 85 -17.25 7.46 -1.28
C PRO A 85 -16.62 7.25 0.11
N TYR A 86 -15.44 7.82 0.37
CA TYR A 86 -14.60 7.46 1.51
C TYR A 86 -15.24 7.76 2.85
N GLU A 87 -15.89 8.92 3.00
CA GLU A 87 -16.53 9.34 4.25
C GLU A 87 -17.56 8.31 4.74
N GLU A 88 -18.51 7.95 3.88
CA GLU A 88 -19.58 7.00 4.21
C GLU A 88 -19.03 5.59 4.47
N GLU A 89 -18.04 5.15 3.70
CA GLU A 89 -17.37 3.87 3.96
C GLU A 89 -16.69 3.83 5.34
N MET A 90 -16.04 4.90 5.78
CA MET A 90 -15.43 4.95 7.12
C MET A 90 -16.47 5.01 8.22
N LYS A 91 -17.61 5.68 8.02
CA LYS A 91 -18.72 5.64 8.98
C LYS A 91 -19.24 4.22 9.16
N GLY A 92 -19.45 3.49 8.07
CA GLY A 92 -19.85 2.07 8.13
C GLY A 92 -18.83 1.19 8.85
N ILE A 93 -17.54 1.40 8.59
CA ILE A 93 -16.45 0.71 9.31
C ILE A 93 -16.49 1.04 10.81
N ALA A 94 -16.57 2.32 11.17
CA ALA A 94 -16.61 2.78 12.55
C ALA A 94 -17.77 2.13 13.32
N ASP A 95 -18.96 2.12 12.73
CA ASP A 95 -20.16 1.57 13.36
C ASP A 95 -20.09 0.05 13.55
N VAL A 96 -19.61 -0.71 12.56
CA VAL A 96 -19.49 -2.18 12.67
C VAL A 96 -18.38 -2.58 13.65
N THR A 97 -17.28 -1.83 13.68
CA THR A 97 -16.13 -2.16 14.54
C THR A 97 -16.25 -1.59 15.95
N GLU A 98 -17.20 -0.69 16.19
CA GLU A 98 -17.35 0.11 17.42
C GLU A 98 -16.11 0.99 17.70
N ILE A 99 -15.37 1.36 16.66
CA ILE A 99 -14.20 2.24 16.76
C ILE A 99 -14.67 3.67 16.54
N PRO A 100 -14.31 4.63 17.42
CA PRO A 100 -14.64 6.04 17.21
C PRO A 100 -14.18 6.54 15.83
N LEU A 101 -15.09 7.14 15.07
CA LEU A 101 -14.81 7.69 13.73
C LEU A 101 -13.62 8.66 13.75
N GLY A 102 -13.48 9.44 14.83
CA GLY A 102 -12.38 10.38 15.02
C GLY A 102 -10.99 9.72 14.98
N ILE A 103 -10.86 8.45 15.34
CA ILE A 103 -9.60 7.71 15.22
C ILE A 103 -9.29 7.43 13.75
N LEU A 104 -10.28 7.04 12.96
CA LEU A 104 -10.11 6.79 11.53
C LEU A 104 -9.75 8.08 10.80
N GLU A 105 -10.45 9.17 11.11
CA GLU A 105 -10.17 10.49 10.54
C GLU A 105 -8.81 11.04 10.99
N TRP A 106 -8.38 10.75 12.22
CA TRP A 106 -7.06 11.14 12.71
C TRP A 106 -5.94 10.50 11.91
N ILE A 107 -6.02 9.18 11.72
CA ILE A 107 -5.05 8.40 10.94
C ILE A 107 -4.98 8.94 9.51
N LEU A 108 -6.14 9.32 8.96
CA LEU A 108 -6.30 9.79 7.59
C LEU A 108 -6.32 11.32 7.45
N GLY A 109 -5.78 12.08 8.41
CA GLY A 109 -5.90 13.54 8.57
C GLY A 109 -6.23 14.43 7.34
N LYS A 110 -7.01 15.51 7.53
CA LYS A 110 -7.49 16.34 6.41
C LYS A 110 -6.49 17.38 5.91
N LYS A 111 -6.27 17.45 4.58
CA LYS A 111 -5.73 18.64 3.87
C LYS A 111 -6.32 18.74 2.46
N ASP A 112 -6.03 19.85 1.79
CA ASP A 112 -6.43 20.25 0.43
C ASP A 112 -5.75 19.45 -0.72
N ALA A 113 -5.24 18.25 -0.43
CA ALA A 113 -4.55 17.40 -1.39
C ALA A 113 -5.05 15.95 -1.32
N MET A 114 -4.88 15.19 -2.40
CA MET A 114 -5.38 13.83 -2.46
C MET A 114 -4.50 12.88 -1.63
N TRP A 115 -5.14 12.04 -0.83
CA TRP A 115 -4.48 10.95 -0.11
C TRP A 115 -3.94 9.92 -1.10
N ILE A 116 -2.71 9.44 -0.86
CA ILE A 116 -2.04 8.50 -1.77
C ILE A 116 -2.86 7.21 -1.93
N GLY A 117 -3.46 6.72 -0.84
CA GLY A 117 -4.37 5.57 -0.89
C GLY A 117 -5.65 5.85 -1.71
N PHE A 118 -6.27 7.01 -1.52
CA PHE A 118 -7.50 7.37 -2.24
C PHE A 118 -7.26 7.57 -3.73
N ILE A 119 -6.18 8.24 -4.15
CA ILE A 119 -5.88 8.36 -5.59
C ILE A 119 -5.57 7.00 -6.21
N THR A 120 -4.88 6.11 -5.48
CA THR A 120 -4.59 4.75 -5.96
C THR A 120 -5.88 3.97 -6.17
N ARG A 121 -6.79 4.01 -5.19
CA ARG A 121 -8.11 3.39 -5.34
C ARG A 121 -8.90 4.00 -6.48
N LEU A 122 -8.95 5.33 -6.59
CA LEU A 122 -9.69 6.01 -7.65
C LEU A 122 -9.23 5.57 -9.04
N VAL A 123 -7.91 5.43 -9.23
CA VAL A 123 -7.32 4.92 -10.48
C VAL A 123 -7.69 3.45 -10.71
N LEU A 124 -7.58 2.60 -9.69
CA LEU A 124 -7.96 1.18 -9.81
C LEU A 124 -9.45 0.98 -10.08
N GLU A 125 -10.31 1.84 -9.55
CA GLU A 125 -11.77 1.75 -9.66
C GLU A 125 -12.28 2.32 -11.00
N ASN A 126 -11.66 3.40 -11.53
CA ASN A 126 -12.22 4.15 -12.65
C ASN A 126 -11.34 4.25 -13.90
N SER A 127 -10.01 4.12 -13.80
CA SER A 127 -9.16 4.24 -14.98
C SER A 127 -9.24 2.99 -15.85
N THR A 128 -9.32 3.18 -17.16
CA THR A 128 -9.54 2.10 -18.13
C THR A 128 -8.32 1.78 -18.99
N SER A 129 -7.23 2.54 -18.82
CA SER A 129 -5.98 2.33 -19.55
C SER A 129 -4.74 2.70 -18.73
N TYR A 130 -3.60 2.12 -19.11
CA TYR A 130 -2.30 2.45 -18.53
C TYR A 130 -1.96 3.95 -18.66
N GLU A 131 -2.18 4.54 -19.84
CA GLU A 131 -1.86 5.95 -20.08
C GLU A 131 -2.76 6.91 -19.29
N GLU A 132 -4.05 6.60 -19.15
CA GLU A 132 -4.96 7.36 -18.30
C GLU A 132 -4.50 7.33 -16.84
N ALA A 133 -4.26 6.13 -16.31
CA ALA A 133 -3.77 5.92 -14.95
C ALA A 133 -2.45 6.68 -14.71
N ARG A 134 -1.49 6.55 -15.63
CA ARG A 134 -0.20 7.26 -15.60
C ARG A 134 -0.39 8.77 -15.60
N ASN A 135 -1.27 9.31 -16.43
CA ASN A 135 -1.55 10.74 -16.52
C ASN A 135 -2.18 11.28 -15.21
N ILE A 136 -3.10 10.54 -14.60
CA ILE A 136 -3.70 10.90 -13.31
C ILE A 136 -2.63 10.88 -12.20
N LEU A 137 -1.84 9.80 -12.12
CA LEU A 137 -0.83 9.58 -11.08
C LEU A 137 0.39 10.49 -11.21
N THR A 138 0.65 11.10 -12.37
CA THR A 138 1.73 12.08 -12.55
C THR A 138 1.32 13.50 -12.19
N LYS A 139 0.05 13.87 -12.38
CA LYS A 139 -0.43 15.26 -12.28
C LYS A 139 -1.17 15.61 -10.98
N THR A 140 -1.79 14.63 -10.34
CA THR A 140 -2.62 14.88 -9.14
C THR A 140 -1.78 15.38 -7.97
N LYS A 141 -2.18 16.48 -7.32
CA LYS A 141 -1.52 16.98 -6.09
C LYS A 141 -1.75 15.99 -4.94
N LEU A 142 -0.66 15.66 -4.22
CA LEU A 142 -0.65 14.64 -3.19
C LEU A 142 -0.41 15.22 -1.79
N MET A 143 -0.95 14.53 -0.79
CA MET A 143 -0.74 14.80 0.63
C MET A 143 0.72 14.66 1.07
N ALA A 144 1.42 13.67 0.51
CA ALA A 144 2.81 13.35 0.79
C ALA A 144 3.53 12.92 -0.50
N PRO A 145 4.87 12.96 -0.55
CA PRO A 145 5.64 12.34 -1.62
C PRO A 145 5.33 10.83 -1.73
N ALA A 146 5.46 10.29 -2.94
CA ALA A 146 5.16 8.88 -3.21
C ALA A 146 5.99 8.32 -4.36
N TYR A 147 6.09 6.99 -4.43
CA TYR A 147 6.47 6.28 -5.63
C TYR A 147 5.27 5.46 -6.09
N PHE A 148 4.77 5.70 -7.30
CA PHE A 148 3.78 4.81 -7.92
C PHE A 148 4.50 3.87 -8.87
N ILE A 149 4.28 2.56 -8.70
CA ILE A 149 4.77 1.54 -9.62
C ILE A 149 3.55 1.08 -10.42
N LEU A 150 3.53 1.39 -11.71
CA LEU A 150 2.39 1.15 -12.58
C LEU A 150 2.81 0.20 -13.71
N GLY A 151 2.03 -0.86 -13.92
CA GLY A 151 2.18 -1.79 -15.05
C GLY A 151 0.90 -1.79 -15.89
N GLY A 152 1.05 -1.92 -17.22
CA GLY A 152 -0.06 -2.07 -18.15
C GLY A 152 -0.25 -3.52 -18.60
N ASN A 153 -0.88 -3.70 -19.75
CA ASN A 153 -1.14 -5.02 -20.35
C ASN A 153 -0.37 -5.26 -21.65
N GLN A 154 0.47 -4.30 -22.09
CA GLN A 154 1.28 -4.42 -23.29
C GLN A 154 2.79 -4.34 -23.00
N SER A 155 3.59 -4.84 -23.96
CA SER A 155 5.06 -4.78 -23.87
C SER A 155 5.55 -3.33 -23.77
N GLY A 156 6.30 -3.03 -22.71
CA GLY A 156 6.85 -1.70 -22.45
C GLY A 156 5.98 -0.84 -21.54
N GLU A 157 4.73 -1.22 -21.27
CA GLU A 157 3.88 -0.55 -20.29
C GLU A 157 4.28 -0.93 -18.87
N GLY A 158 5.26 -0.19 -18.34
CA GLY A 158 5.66 -0.31 -16.95
C GLY A 158 6.53 0.87 -16.56
N CYS A 159 6.24 1.50 -15.43
CA CYS A 159 7.02 2.63 -14.96
C CYS A 159 7.06 2.77 -13.44
N VAL A 160 8.07 3.51 -12.98
CA VAL A 160 8.11 4.08 -11.63
C VAL A 160 7.94 5.59 -11.76
N ILE A 161 6.85 6.12 -11.17
CA ILE A 161 6.57 7.55 -11.10
C ILE A 161 7.05 8.04 -9.73
N THR A 162 8.11 8.84 -9.71
CA THR A 162 8.61 9.48 -8.48
C THR A 162 7.92 10.83 -8.28
N ARG A 163 7.15 10.97 -7.20
CA ARG A 163 6.30 12.14 -6.95
C ARG A 163 6.77 12.94 -5.75
N SER A 164 6.88 14.26 -5.96
CA SER A 164 6.71 15.21 -4.85
C SER A 164 5.22 15.43 -4.61
N ARG A 165 4.87 16.22 -3.59
CA ARG A 165 3.45 16.60 -3.34
C ARG A 165 2.81 17.33 -4.52
N LYS A 166 3.59 18.03 -5.35
CA LYS A 166 3.04 18.95 -6.37
C LYS A 166 3.32 18.52 -7.80
N GLU A 167 4.37 17.73 -8.05
CA GLU A 167 4.81 17.41 -9.40
C GLU A 167 5.42 16.01 -9.49
N SER A 168 5.66 15.56 -10.72
CA SER A 168 6.43 14.35 -11.00
C SER A 168 7.91 14.72 -11.18
N LEU A 169 8.77 14.14 -10.35
CA LEU A 169 10.21 14.39 -10.37
C LEU A 169 10.93 13.51 -11.40
N ASP A 170 10.42 12.30 -11.64
CA ASP A 170 10.94 11.33 -12.61
C ASP A 170 9.82 10.36 -13.02
N VAL A 171 9.82 9.94 -14.28
CA VAL A 171 8.97 8.84 -14.77
C VAL A 171 9.91 7.85 -15.46
N TYR A 172 10.27 6.78 -14.75
CA TYR A 172 11.24 5.80 -15.21
C TYR A 172 10.53 4.60 -15.83
N GLU A 173 10.45 4.60 -17.15
CA GLU A 173 9.71 3.60 -17.93
C GLU A 173 10.59 2.41 -18.31
N LEU A 174 9.96 1.25 -18.53
CA LEU A 174 10.56 0.11 -19.21
C LEU A 174 11.02 0.54 -20.61
N ASN A 175 12.07 -0.11 -21.10
CA ASN A 175 12.53 0.08 -22.47
C ASN A 175 13.11 -1.24 -22.99
N PRO A 176 12.25 -2.20 -23.37
CA PRO A 176 12.69 -3.52 -23.80
C PRO A 176 13.64 -3.47 -24.99
N LYS A 177 13.45 -2.51 -25.91
CA LYS A 177 14.32 -2.30 -27.09
C LYS A 177 15.76 -1.94 -26.72
N GLN A 178 15.98 -1.34 -25.56
CA GLN A 178 17.30 -1.03 -25.00
C GLN A 178 17.68 -1.97 -23.85
N GLY A 179 17.05 -3.15 -23.77
CA GLY A 179 17.35 -4.17 -22.77
C GLY A 179 16.85 -3.88 -21.35
N ARG A 180 16.05 -2.81 -21.14
CA ARG A 180 15.45 -2.52 -19.83
C ARG A 180 14.12 -3.25 -19.70
N TRP A 181 14.19 -4.47 -19.17
CA TRP A 181 13.07 -5.38 -19.01
C TRP A 181 12.45 -5.38 -17.60
N TYR A 182 13.03 -4.66 -16.63
CA TYR A 182 12.45 -4.44 -15.30
C TYR A 182 12.66 -3.01 -14.80
N VAL A 183 11.85 -2.64 -13.81
CA VAL A 183 12.08 -1.49 -12.93
C VAL A 183 11.99 -1.96 -11.47
N VAL A 184 12.84 -1.40 -10.59
CA VAL A 184 12.84 -1.72 -9.15
C VAL A 184 12.78 -0.44 -8.34
N GLN A 185 11.80 -0.38 -7.44
CA GLN A 185 11.63 0.72 -6.50
C GLN A 185 11.49 0.17 -5.08
N THR A 186 12.15 0.83 -4.13
CA THR A 186 12.01 0.60 -2.69
C THR A 186 11.51 1.90 -2.06
N ASN A 187 12.33 2.63 -1.30
CA ASN A 187 11.93 3.83 -0.56
C ASN A 187 12.88 5.02 -0.75
N TYR A 188 13.75 4.98 -1.75
CA TYR A 188 14.70 6.05 -2.07
C TYR A 188 14.70 6.39 -3.56
N ASP A 189 15.04 7.64 -3.86
CA ASP A 189 15.08 8.16 -5.22
C ASP A 189 16.08 7.38 -6.06
N ARG A 190 15.73 7.13 -7.33
CA ARG A 190 16.52 6.22 -8.15
C ARG A 190 17.96 6.68 -8.37
N TRP A 191 18.15 8.00 -8.45
CA TRP A 191 19.42 8.68 -8.72
C TRP A 191 20.21 9.02 -7.44
N LYS A 192 19.75 8.57 -6.26
CA LYS A 192 20.46 8.72 -5.00
C LYS A 192 21.00 7.38 -4.53
N ASN A 193 22.03 7.43 -3.67
CA ASN A 193 22.49 6.25 -2.95
C ASN A 193 21.43 5.79 -1.94
N PRO A 194 21.30 4.48 -1.71
CA PRO A 194 20.47 3.95 -0.63
C PRO A 194 20.98 4.43 0.73
N PHE A 195 20.10 4.41 1.73
CA PHE A 195 20.55 4.53 3.12
C PHE A 195 21.36 3.27 3.46
N PHE A 196 22.57 3.41 3.99
CA PHE A 196 23.52 2.30 4.10
C PHE A 196 23.04 1.13 5.00
N LEU A 197 22.07 1.37 5.89
CA LEU A 197 21.43 0.31 6.70
C LEU A 197 20.19 -0.31 6.04
N ASP A 198 19.63 0.33 5.01
CA ASP A 198 18.46 -0.14 4.26
C ASP A 198 18.73 -0.04 2.73
N ASP A 199 19.52 -0.99 2.21
CA ASP A 199 19.67 -1.19 0.77
C ASP A 199 19.00 -2.48 0.29
N ARG A 200 17.67 -2.43 0.16
CA ARG A 200 16.89 -3.53 -0.42
C ARG A 200 16.92 -3.55 -1.96
N ARG A 201 17.26 -2.45 -2.61
CA ARG A 201 17.21 -2.32 -4.08
C ARG A 201 18.36 -3.04 -4.76
N THR A 202 19.58 -2.91 -4.26
CA THR A 202 20.75 -3.58 -4.82
C THR A 202 20.59 -5.10 -4.84
N PRO A 203 20.23 -5.79 -3.74
CA PRO A 203 20.02 -7.23 -3.78
C PRO A 203 18.84 -7.63 -4.67
N ALA A 204 17.74 -6.86 -4.70
CA ALA A 204 16.62 -7.13 -5.61
C ALA A 204 17.05 -7.09 -7.08
N LYS A 205 17.79 -6.05 -7.49
CA LYS A 205 18.33 -5.95 -8.86
C LYS A 205 19.34 -7.06 -9.17
N MET A 206 20.19 -7.40 -8.20
CA MET A 206 21.15 -8.49 -8.35
C MET A 206 20.43 -9.82 -8.61
N CYS A 207 19.39 -10.13 -7.85
CA CYS A 207 18.63 -11.36 -8.05
C CYS A 207 17.85 -11.35 -9.36
N LEU A 208 17.19 -10.25 -9.75
CA LEU A 208 16.54 -10.16 -11.06
C LEU A 208 17.52 -10.38 -12.23
N ASN A 209 18.72 -9.82 -12.14
CA ASN A 209 19.76 -10.03 -13.16
C ASN A 209 20.25 -11.49 -13.21
N ARG A 210 20.26 -12.21 -12.07
CA ARG A 210 20.68 -13.62 -11.98
C ARG A 210 19.58 -14.59 -12.44
N THR A 211 18.33 -14.34 -12.07
CA THR A 211 17.21 -15.25 -12.36
C THR A 211 16.85 -15.22 -13.85
N THR A 212 17.19 -14.13 -14.57
CA THR A 212 16.67 -13.86 -15.92
C THR A 212 15.12 -13.84 -15.90
N GLN A 213 14.39 -13.80 -17.01
CA GLN A 213 12.91 -13.60 -16.98
C GLN A 213 12.11 -14.76 -16.34
N GLU A 214 12.77 -15.75 -15.75
CA GLU A 214 12.15 -16.87 -15.07
C GLU A 214 11.78 -16.52 -13.62
N LEU A 215 10.62 -17.03 -13.20
CA LEU A 215 9.97 -16.98 -11.88
C LEU A 215 10.72 -16.23 -10.75
N THR A 216 10.21 -15.06 -10.39
CA THR A 216 10.59 -14.35 -9.15
C THR A 216 9.51 -14.55 -8.09
N VAL A 217 9.91 -14.83 -6.85
CA VAL A 217 8.98 -15.10 -5.74
C VAL A 217 8.64 -13.81 -5.02
N PHE A 218 7.33 -13.50 -4.96
CA PHE A 218 6.81 -12.28 -4.35
C PHE A 218 5.71 -12.60 -3.33
N THR A 219 5.49 -11.65 -2.40
CA THR A 219 4.39 -11.69 -1.43
C THR A 219 3.02 -11.46 -2.10
N THR A 220 3.01 -10.69 -3.18
CA THR A 220 1.86 -10.45 -4.05
C THR A 220 2.30 -10.63 -5.50
N LEU A 221 1.58 -11.46 -6.24
CA LEU A 221 1.81 -11.76 -7.65
C LEU A 221 0.61 -11.27 -8.45
N MET A 222 0.87 -10.56 -9.54
CA MET A 222 -0.17 -10.05 -10.44
C MET A 222 0.25 -10.36 -11.89
N ASP A 223 -0.60 -11.07 -12.63
CA ASP A 223 -0.52 -11.20 -14.09
C ASP A 223 -1.77 -10.56 -14.68
N VAL A 224 -1.59 -9.33 -15.20
CA VAL A 224 -2.66 -8.50 -15.77
C VAL A 224 -3.32 -9.20 -16.96
N THR A 225 -2.52 -9.86 -17.81
CA THR A 225 -3.01 -10.47 -19.06
C THR A 225 -3.79 -11.76 -18.83
N LYS A 226 -3.48 -12.47 -17.74
CA LYS A 226 -4.18 -13.70 -17.34
C LYS A 226 -5.24 -13.48 -16.27
N GLY A 227 -5.38 -12.26 -15.75
CA GLY A 227 -6.26 -11.96 -14.63
C GLY A 227 -5.91 -12.74 -13.36
N GLN A 228 -4.62 -13.03 -13.14
CA GLN A 228 -4.17 -13.79 -11.96
C GLN A 228 -3.71 -12.83 -10.87
N TYR A 229 -4.18 -13.06 -9.65
CA TYR A 229 -3.75 -12.37 -8.45
C TYR A 229 -3.55 -13.39 -7.32
N GLU A 230 -2.37 -13.39 -6.72
CA GLU A 230 -2.06 -14.23 -5.56
C GLU A 230 -1.39 -13.40 -4.48
N ALA A 231 -1.71 -13.65 -3.22
CA ALA A 231 -1.04 -13.01 -2.10
C ALA A 231 -0.92 -13.95 -0.90
N TYR A 232 0.20 -13.85 -0.18
CA TYR A 232 0.58 -14.80 0.86
C TYR A 232 1.11 -14.08 2.11
N LEU A 233 0.68 -14.52 3.30
CA LEU A 233 1.24 -14.02 4.55
C LEU A 233 2.66 -14.57 4.73
N ARG A 234 3.58 -13.71 5.19
CA ARG A 234 5.01 -14.03 5.30
C ARG A 234 5.51 -13.93 6.74
N ASP A 235 6.53 -14.72 7.01
CA ASP A 235 7.37 -14.64 8.20
C ASP A 235 8.84 -14.50 7.80
N CYS A 236 9.64 -13.95 8.71
CA CYS A 236 11.09 -13.91 8.58
C CYS A 236 11.71 -14.50 9.86
N PRO A 237 12.03 -15.80 9.88
CA PRO A 237 12.59 -16.44 11.06
C PRO A 237 13.97 -15.85 11.39
N GLU A 238 14.29 -15.76 12.67
CA GLU A 238 15.58 -15.24 13.12
C GLU A 238 16.74 -16.17 12.66
N PRO A 239 17.89 -15.60 12.26
CA PRO A 239 18.21 -14.16 12.24
C PRO A 239 17.58 -13.39 11.05
N CYS A 240 16.87 -12.30 11.30
CA CYS A 240 16.30 -11.43 10.26
C CYS A 240 16.58 -9.93 10.50
N ILE A 241 16.68 -9.13 9.43
CA ILE A 241 16.81 -7.66 9.56
C ILE A 241 15.43 -7.05 9.82
N GLY A 242 15.29 -6.31 10.92
CA GLY A 242 14.06 -5.63 11.32
C GLY A 242 13.90 -4.19 10.81
N TRP A 243 14.67 -3.81 9.78
CA TRP A 243 14.67 -2.49 9.13
C TRP A 243 14.23 -2.60 7.67
#